data_AF-A0A7W0MT46-F1
#
_entry.id   AF-A0A7W0MT46-F1
#
_cell.length_a   1.000
_cell.length_b   1.000
_cell.length_c   1.000
_cell.angle_alpha   90.00
_cell.angle_beta   90.00
_cell.angle_gamma   90.00
#
_symmetry.space_group_name_H-M   'P 1'
#
loop_
_entity.id
_entity.type
_entity.pdbx_description
1 polymer ?
#
loop_
_entity_poly.entity_id
_entity_poly.type
_entity_poly.pdbx_seq_one_letter_code
_entity_poly.pdbx_strand_id
1 'polypeptide(L)' 'MGTVVSLEGHRRERLRRNLVAPGGCPRATFFFDLSSPFTYLAAERADRLFASLIWRPACAAALHAGEPAADDVRRAAA' A
#
# COMPACT_ATOMS: atom_id res chain seq x y z
N MET A 1 15.64 -24.02 -6.14
CA MET A 1 15.06 -23.65 -7.44
C MET A 1 13.88 -22.74 -7.17
N GLY A 2 14.01 -21.43 -7.41
CA GLY A 2 12.96 -20.45 -7.13
C GLY A 2 11.89 -20.45 -8.21
N THR A 3 10.62 -20.54 -7.83
CA THR A 3 9.50 -20.46 -8.77
C THR A 3 9.40 -19.03 -9.28
N VAL A 4 9.47 -18.85 -10.60
CA VAL A 4 9.30 -17.53 -11.23
C VAL A 4 7.81 -17.19 -11.25
N VAL A 5 7.43 -16.22 -10.45
CA VAL A 5 6.04 -15.74 -10.36
C VAL A 5 5.85 -14.58 -11.33
N SER A 6 4.90 -14.72 -12.26
CA SER A 6 4.52 -13.61 -13.15
C SER A 6 3.74 -12.55 -12.37
N LEU A 7 4.39 -11.41 -12.14
CA LEU A 7 3.76 -10.27 -11.48
C LEU A 7 2.57 -9.72 -12.28
N GLU A 8 2.66 -9.71 -13.61
CA GLU A 8 1.59 -9.25 -14.50
C GLU A 8 0.36 -10.17 -14.45
N GLY A 9 0.58 -11.49 -14.42
CA GLY A 9 -0.51 -12.46 -14.24
C GLY A 9 -1.23 -12.27 -12.91
N HIS A 10 -0.47 -12.02 -11.84
CA HIS A 10 -1.03 -11.71 -10.53
C HIS A 10 -1.78 -10.37 -10.49
N ARG A 11 -1.31 -9.34 -11.20
CA ARG A 11 -2.02 -8.04 -11.31
C ARG A 11 -3.38 -8.18 -11.97
N ARG A 12 -3.46 -8.92 -13.09
CA ARG A 12 -4.73 -9.12 -13.82
C ARG A 12 -5.76 -9.88 -13.00
N GLU A 13 -5.32 -10.91 -12.28
CA GLU A 13 -6.20 -11.70 -11.43
C GLU A 13 -6.76 -10.89 -10.26
N ARG A 14 -5.99 -9.92 -9.72
CA ARG A 14 -6.46 -8.99 -8.68
C ARG A 14 -7.53 -8.04 -9.20
N LEU A 15 -7.31 -7.41 -10.35
CA LEU A 15 -8.29 -6.51 -10.96
C LEU A 15 -9.65 -7.20 -11.17
N ARG A 16 -9.63 -8.45 -11.64
CA ARG A 16 -10.87 -9.25 -11.81
C ARG A 16 -11.61 -9.46 -10.49
N ARG A 17 -10.89 -9.75 -9.41
CA ARG A 17 -11.47 -9.99 -8.09
C ARG A 17 -12.12 -8.73 -7.50
N ASN A 18 -11.47 -7.57 -7.67
CA ASN A 18 -11.99 -6.29 -7.19
C ASN A 18 -13.27 -5.86 -7.92
N LEU A 19 -13.44 -6.25 -9.18
CA LEU A 19 -14.66 -5.98 -9.95
C LEU A 19 -15.87 -6.82 -9.52
N VAL A 20 -15.66 -7.98 -8.87
CA VAL A 20 -16.72 -8.95 -8.56
C VAL A 20 -17.16 -8.89 -7.09
N ALA A 21 -16.50 -8.11 -6.22
CA ALA A 21 -16.82 -8.04 -4.79
C ALA A 21 -18.29 -7.62 -4.53
N PRO A 22 -19.16 -8.53 -4.06
CA PRO A 22 -20.57 -8.24 -3.84
C PRO A 22 -20.78 -7.66 -2.44
N GLY A 23 -21.38 -6.47 -2.37
CA GLY A 23 -21.95 -5.90 -1.14
C GLY A 23 -21.02 -4.99 -0.34
N GLY A 24 -21.32 -3.69 -0.37
CA GLY A 24 -21.12 -2.77 0.76
C GLY A 24 -19.73 -2.71 1.41
N CYS A 25 -18.63 -2.95 0.68
CA CYS A 25 -17.31 -2.80 1.28
C CYS A 25 -17.09 -1.35 1.76
N PRO A 26 -16.63 -1.13 3.00
CA PRO A 26 -16.37 0.21 3.50
C PRO A 26 -15.34 0.91 2.61
N ARG A 27 -15.68 2.11 2.15
CA ARG A 27 -14.78 2.97 1.38
C ARG A 27 -13.66 3.44 2.29
N ALA A 28 -12.44 2.94 2.08
CA ALA A 28 -11.27 3.33 2.85
C ALA A 28 -10.39 4.29 2.04
N THR A 29 -9.77 5.25 2.71
CA THR A 29 -8.74 6.10 2.09
C THR A 29 -7.38 5.62 2.57
N PHE A 30 -6.47 5.40 1.62
CA PHE A 30 -5.10 4.97 1.92
C PHE A 30 -4.12 6.06 1.51
N PHE A 31 -3.43 6.61 2.52
CA PHE A 31 -2.38 7.61 2.33
C PHE A 31 -1.04 6.89 2.14
N PHE A 32 -0.32 7.23 1.07
CA PHE A 32 0.94 6.56 0.73
C PHE A 32 2.02 7.55 0.30
N ASP A 33 3.26 7.23 0.63
CA ASP A 33 4.45 7.93 0.14
C ASP A 33 5.26 6.95 -0.73
N LEU A 34 5.71 7.37 -1.91
CA LEU A 34 6.50 6.53 -2.82
C LEU A 34 7.93 6.30 -2.34
N SER A 35 8.45 7.16 -1.46
CA SER A 35 9.78 7.03 -0.88
C SER A 35 9.83 6.00 0.26
N SER A 36 8.68 5.63 0.83
CA SER A 36 8.61 4.69 1.95
C SER A 36 8.40 3.25 1.47
N PRO A 37 9.30 2.31 1.81
CA PRO A 37 9.09 0.89 1.50
C PRO A 37 7.93 0.28 2.31
N PHE A 38 7.59 0.86 3.46
CA PHE A 38 6.54 0.34 4.34
C PHE A 38 5.14 0.64 3.79
N THR A 39 4.92 1.85 3.25
CA THR A 39 3.67 2.23 2.60
C THR A 39 3.42 1.37 1.36
N TYR A 40 4.47 0.94 0.64
CA TYR A 40 4.34 0.01 -0.48
C TYR A 40 3.82 -1.37 -0.05
N LEU A 41 4.41 -1.97 1.00
CA LEU A 41 3.93 -3.25 1.52
C LEU A 41 2.52 -3.14 2.09
N ALA A 42 2.21 -2.03 2.77
CA ALA A 42 0.86 -1.76 3.25
C ALA A 42 -0.13 -1.57 2.10
N ALA A 43 0.26 -0.93 0.99
CA ALA A 43 -0.56 -0.77 -0.21
C ALA A 43 -0.95 -2.13 -0.80
N GLU A 44 0.00 -3.06 -0.91
CA GLU A 44 -0.25 -4.42 -1.40
C GLU A 44 -1.24 -5.21 -0.53
N ARG A 45 -1.26 -4.94 0.78
CA ARG A 45 -2.21 -5.55 1.72
C ARG A 45 -3.57 -4.86 1.68
N ALA A 46 -3.59 -3.52 1.63
CA ALA A 46 -4.80 -2.72 1.58
C ALA A 46 -5.61 -3.00 0.30
N ASP A 47 -4.94 -3.12 -0.85
CA ASP A 47 -5.56 -3.47 -2.12
C ASP A 47 -6.26 -4.85 -2.11
N ARG A 48 -5.82 -5.77 -1.24
CA ARG A 48 -6.46 -7.08 -1.07
C ARG A 48 -7.64 -7.07 -0.09
N LEU A 49 -7.64 -6.15 0.87
CA LEU A 49 -8.61 -6.13 1.98
C LEU A 49 -9.82 -5.25 1.66
N PHE A 50 -9.64 -4.21 0.87
CA PHE A 50 -10.68 -3.25 0.58
C PHE A 50 -10.99 -3.26 -0.92
N ALA A 51 -12.22 -3.67 -1.26
CA ALA A 51 -12.67 -3.66 -2.65
C ALA A 51 -12.78 -2.24 -3.24
N SER A 52 -12.90 -1.21 -2.40
CA SER A 52 -12.96 0.19 -2.82
C SER A 52 -12.03 1.08 -1.99
N LEU A 53 -10.78 1.18 -2.44
CA LEU A 53 -9.76 2.03 -1.83
C LEU A 53 -9.65 3.36 -2.60
N ILE A 54 -9.65 4.48 -1.88
CA ILE A 54 -9.28 5.79 -2.43
C ILE A 54 -7.80 6.01 -2.15
N TRP A 55 -6.99 6.01 -3.20
CA TRP A 55 -5.56 6.23 -3.11
C TRP A 55 -5.27 7.73 -2.96
N ARG A 56 -4.51 8.11 -1.93
CA ARG A 56 -4.08 9.48 -1.69
C ARG A 56 -2.57 9.55 -1.53
N PRO A 57 -1.84 10.22 -2.44
CA PRO A 57 -0.43 10.47 -2.22
C PRO A 57 -0.25 11.40 -1.02
N ALA A 58 0.73 11.10 -0.19
CA ALA A 58 1.14 11.88 0.97
C ALA A 58 2.66 12.01 0.98
N CYS A 59 3.15 13.15 1.45
CA CYS A 59 4.56 13.38 1.69
C CYS A 59 4.80 13.21 3.19
N ALA A 60 5.58 12.20 3.58
CA ALA A 60 5.86 11.89 4.99
C ALA A 60 6.50 13.10 5.70
N ALA A 61 7.42 13.81 5.04
CA ALA A 61 8.04 15.01 5.58
C ALA A 61 7.02 16.12 5.91
N ALA A 62 5.97 16.27 5.09
CA ALA A 62 4.91 17.25 5.33
C ALA A 62 3.97 16.82 6.46
N LEU A 63 3.68 15.52 6.58
CA LEU A 63 2.82 14.98 7.64
C LEU A 63 3.48 15.04 9.02
N HIS A 64 4.80 14.90 9.08
CA HIS A 64 5.57 14.96 10.32
C HIS A 64 6.13 16.35 10.64
N ALA A 65 5.76 17.39 9.87
CA ALA A 65 6.28 18.75 10.05
C ALA A 65 7.82 18.83 10.08
N GLY A 66 8.50 17.96 9.32
CA GLY A 66 9.96 17.84 9.30
C GLY A 66 10.56 16.96 10.39
N GLU A 67 9.76 16.42 11.32
CA GLU A 67 10.24 15.39 12.23
C GLU A 67 10.48 14.07 11.46
N PRO A 68 11.59 13.36 11.73
CA PRO A 68 11.81 12.06 11.13
C PRO A 68 10.74 11.08 11.62
N ALA A 69 10.24 10.23 10.71
CA ALA A 69 9.34 9.17 11.12
C ALA A 69 10.05 8.29 12.17
N ALA A 70 9.33 7.80 13.18
CA ALA A 70 9.93 7.02 14.27
C ALA A 70 10.75 5.81 13.77
N ASP A 71 10.38 5.26 12.60
CA ASP A 71 11.12 4.17 11.97
C ASP A 71 12.42 4.62 11.29
N ASP A 72 12.49 5.85 10.78
CA ASP A 72 13.74 6.44 10.27
C ASP A 72 14.73 6.67 11.41
N VAL A 73 14.24 7.14 12.56
CA VAL A 73 15.05 7.29 13.78
C VAL A 73 15.59 5.94 14.25
N ARG A 74 14.75 4.90 14.27
CA ARG A 74 15.17 3.54 14.63
C ARG A 74 16.21 2.98 13.67
N ARG A 75 16.10 3.28 12.37
CA ARG A 75 17.06 2.84 11.35
C ARG A 75 18.40 3.56 11.46
N ALA A 76 18.40 4.85 11.79
CA ALA A 76 19.63 5.63 11.97
C ALA A 76 20.42 5.21 13.23
N ALA A 77 19.77 4.58 14.20
CA ALA A 77 20.37 4.12 15.45
C ALA A 77 20.92 2.68 15.41
N ALA A 78 20.76 1.97 14.29
CA ALA A 78 21.19 0.59 14.08
C ALA A 78 22.37 0.51 13.10
#